data_AF-A0A497HMG5-F1
#
_entry.id   AF-A0A497HMG5-F1
#
_cell.length_a   1.000
_cell.length_b   1.000
_cell.length_c   1.000
_cell.angle_alpha   90.00
_cell.angle_beta   90.00
_cell.angle_gamma   90.00
#
_symmetry.space_group_name_H-M   'P 1'
#
loop_
_entity.id
_entity.type
_entity.pdbx_description
1 polymer ?
#
loop_
_entity_poly.entity_id
_entity_poly.type
_entity_poly.pdbx_seq_one_letter_code
_entity_poly.pdbx_strand_id
1 'polypeptide(L)'
;MIYRVCWLGLAITAWVLTTIIIQEIIYARRAPRKRLIDLRGVSYHGPCRECRGDGLCHWCYGDGEVKRLFRRERITCPYCRGTGICSHCGGTGESRTT
;
A
#
# COMPACT_ATOMS: atom_id res chain seq x y z
N MET A 1 33.82 -13.45 46.24
CA MET A 1 32.64 -13.99 45.52
C MET A 1 31.56 -12.93 45.25
N ILE A 2 31.35 -11.95 46.14
CA ILE A 2 30.34 -10.87 46.00
C ILE A 2 30.54 -9.99 44.76
N TYR A 3 31.79 -9.67 44.39
CA TYR A 3 32.10 -8.82 43.23
C TYR A 3 31.69 -9.43 41.88
N ARG A 4 31.67 -10.76 41.75
CA ARG A 4 31.24 -11.45 40.51
C ARG A 4 29.72 -11.41 40.35
N VAL A 5 28.98 -11.48 41.46
CA VAL A 5 27.52 -11.40 41.48
C VAL A 5 27.05 -9.98 41.14
N CYS A 6 27.74 -8.95 41.65
CA CYS A 6 27.48 -7.55 41.27
C CYS A 6 27.75 -7.29 39.78
N TRP A 7 28.85 -7.80 39.23
CA TRP A 7 29.16 -7.68 37.80
C TRP A 7 28.14 -8.38 36.91
N LEU A 8 27.68 -9.57 37.30
CA LEU A 8 26.62 -10.29 36.59
C LEU A 8 25.29 -9.51 36.63
N GLY A 9 24.93 -8.93 37.77
CA GLY A 9 23.72 -8.08 37.88
C GLY A 9 23.78 -6.82 37.00
N LEU A 10 24.94 -6.15 36.97
CA LEU A 10 25.17 -5.00 36.09
C LEU A 10 25.12 -5.38 34.60
N ALA A 11 25.66 -6.55 34.23
CA ALA A 11 25.59 -7.03 32.85
C ALA A 11 24.16 -7.39 32.42
N ILE A 12 23.37 -8.02 33.31
CA ILE A 12 21.97 -8.36 33.02
C ILE A 12 21.13 -7.10 32.86
N THR A 13 21.28 -6.13 33.75
CA THR A 13 20.54 -4.86 33.68
C THR A 13 20.91 -4.05 32.44
N ALA A 14 22.20 -4.02 32.06
CA ALA A 14 22.63 -3.42 30.80
C ALA A 14 22.03 -4.12 29.57
N TRP A 15 22.02 -5.47 29.56
CA TRP A 15 21.44 -6.23 28.46
C TRP A 15 19.93 -5.98 28.32
N VAL A 16 19.19 -5.95 29.43
CA VAL A 16 17.75 -5.64 29.44
C VAL A 16 17.48 -4.21 28.95
N LEU A 17 18.29 -3.23 29.36
CA LEU A 17 18.15 -1.86 28.85
C LEU A 17 18.38 -1.79 27.34
N THR A 18 19.39 -2.50 26.83
CA THR A 18 19.66 -2.52 25.39
C THR A 18 18.53 -3.17 24.59
N THR A 19 17.91 -4.25 25.09
CA THR A 19 16.79 -4.91 24.40
C THR A 19 15.54 -4.03 24.39
N ILE A 20 15.24 -3.33 25.49
CA ILE A 20 14.13 -2.36 25.54
C ILE A 20 14.34 -1.23 24.52
N ILE A 21 15.56 -0.66 24.45
CA ILE A 21 15.88 0.41 23.51
C ILE A 21 15.75 -0.07 22.05
N ILE A 22 16.28 -1.26 21.74
CA ILE A 22 16.17 -1.85 20.39
C ILE A 22 14.70 -2.08 20.02
N GLN A 23 13.91 -2.59 20.96
CA GLN A 23 12.50 -2.85 20.77
C GLN A 23 11.71 -1.56 20.49
N GLU A 24 11.95 -0.49 21.26
CA GLU A 24 11.37 0.85 21.00
C GLU A 24 11.76 1.41 19.63
N ILE A 25 13.03 1.27 19.22
CA ILE A 25 13.49 1.72 17.89
C ILE A 25 12.79 0.91 16.77
N ILE A 26 12.63 -0.40 16.95
CA ILE A 26 11.94 -1.25 15.99
C ILE A 26 10.45 -0.88 15.95
N TYR A 27 9.80 -0.63 17.10
CA TYR A 27 8.42 -0.15 17.15
C TYR A 27 8.26 1.21 16.48
N ALA A 28 9.17 2.16 16.70
CA ALA A 28 9.17 3.46 16.03
C ALA A 28 9.35 3.35 14.50
N ARG A 29 10.13 2.37 14.03
CA ARG A 29 10.26 2.07 12.59
C ARG A 29 9.07 1.31 12.02
N ARG A 30 8.38 0.50 12.83
CA ARG A 30 7.27 -0.37 12.41
C ARG A 30 5.90 0.27 12.58
N ALA A 31 5.81 1.37 13.32
CA ALA A 31 4.68 2.27 13.22
C ALA A 31 4.56 2.63 11.73
N PRO A 32 3.47 2.24 11.04
CA PRO A 32 3.25 2.73 9.70
C PRO A 32 3.29 4.24 9.83
N ARG A 33 4.24 4.87 9.14
CA ARG A 33 4.32 6.32 9.00
C ARG A 33 2.93 6.74 8.52
N LYS A 34 2.05 7.10 9.47
CA LYS A 34 0.70 7.58 9.16
C LYS A 34 1.00 8.78 8.31
N ARG A 35 0.70 8.56 7.04
CA ARG A 35 1.14 9.34 5.90
C ARG A 35 0.93 10.80 6.30
N LEU A 36 2.04 11.54 6.18
CA LEU A 36 2.12 12.99 6.31
C LEU A 36 0.76 13.60 5.97
N ILE A 37 0.13 14.23 6.95
CA ILE A 37 -0.93 15.17 6.68
C ILE A 37 -0.22 16.35 6.02
N ASP A 38 -0.12 16.32 4.69
CA ASP A 38 0.29 17.47 3.89
C ASP A 38 -0.81 18.53 3.99
N LEU A 39 -0.69 19.38 5.00
CA LEU A 39 -1.56 20.50 5.34
C LEU A 39 -1.47 21.69 4.38
N ARG A 40 -1.01 21.51 3.13
CA ARG A 40 -0.98 22.56 2.10
C ARG A 40 -1.21 21.98 0.70
N GLY A 41 -2.48 21.71 0.37
CA GLY A 41 -2.93 21.72 -1.03
C GLY A 41 -2.83 20.43 -1.84
N VAL A 42 -2.63 19.27 -1.23
CA VAL A 42 -2.77 17.99 -1.95
C VAL A 42 -4.19 17.48 -1.73
N SER A 43 -5.04 17.61 -2.76
CA SER A 43 -6.34 16.94 -2.80
C SER A 43 -6.14 15.46 -2.47
N TYR A 44 -6.82 14.98 -1.42
CA TYR A 44 -6.78 13.58 -1.00
C TYR A 44 -7.45 12.72 -2.07
N HIS A 45 -6.69 12.35 -3.09
CA HIS A 45 -7.15 11.40 -4.08
C HIS A 45 -7.06 9.99 -3.48
N GLY A 46 -8.15 9.54 -2.89
CA GLY A 46 -8.27 8.15 -2.46
C GLY A 46 -8.10 7.19 -3.65
N PRO A 47 -7.75 5.92 -3.42
CA PRO A 47 -7.77 4.94 -4.49
C PRO A 47 -9.18 4.87 -5.09
N CYS A 48 -9.28 4.89 -6.41
CA CYS A 48 -10.55 4.78 -7.12
C CYS A 48 -11.23 3.48 -6.71
N ARG A 49 -12.49 3.57 -6.22
CA ARG A 49 -13.22 2.41 -5.70
C ARG A 49 -13.50 1.35 -6.76
N GLU A 50 -13.63 1.74 -8.02
CA GLU A 50 -13.95 0.82 -9.12
C GLU A 50 -12.76 0.03 -9.62
N CYS A 51 -11.58 0.65 -9.71
CA CYS A 51 -10.36 -0.05 -10.13
C CYS A 51 -9.42 -0.36 -8.96
N ARG A 52 -9.85 -0.14 -7.71
CA ARG A 52 -9.11 -0.38 -6.46
C ARG A 52 -7.70 0.23 -6.39
N GLY A 53 -7.42 1.26 -7.18
CA GLY A 53 -6.08 1.84 -7.28
C GLY A 53 -5.29 1.47 -8.54
N ASP A 54 -5.73 0.49 -9.32
CA ASP A 54 -4.92 -0.06 -10.43
C ASP A 54 -5.00 0.78 -11.72
N GLY A 55 -6.04 1.61 -11.87
CA GLY A 55 -6.28 2.41 -13.08
C GLY A 55 -6.81 1.60 -14.28
N LEU A 56 -6.87 0.28 -14.17
CA LEU A 56 -7.29 -0.59 -15.26
C LEU A 56 -8.80 -0.84 -15.26
N CYS A 57 -9.35 -1.12 -16.44
CA CYS A 57 -10.74 -1.53 -16.58
C CYS A 57 -10.94 -2.90 -15.93
N HIS A 58 -11.84 -3.02 -14.94
CA HIS A 58 -12.10 -4.27 -14.24
C HIS A 58 -12.72 -5.37 -15.13
N TRP A 59 -13.26 -5.01 -16.29
CA TRP A 59 -13.91 -5.94 -17.22
C TRP A 59 -12.94 -6.62 -18.17
N CYS A 60 -11.93 -5.91 -18.65
CA CYS A 60 -10.90 -6.44 -19.55
C CYS A 60 -9.50 -6.46 -18.92
N TYR A 61 -9.37 -6.12 -17.64
CA TYR A 61 -8.10 -6.09 -16.89
C TYR A 61 -6.95 -5.34 -17.58
N GLY A 62 -7.25 -4.31 -18.37
CA GLY A 62 -6.24 -3.57 -19.13
C GLY A 62 -6.07 -3.98 -20.59
N ASP A 63 -6.64 -5.10 -21.03
CA ASP A 63 -6.43 -5.62 -22.39
C ASP A 63 -7.13 -4.81 -23.49
N GLY A 64 -8.17 -4.04 -23.13
CA GLY A 64 -9.02 -3.32 -24.10
C GLY A 64 -9.95 -4.23 -24.91
N GLU A 65 -9.78 -5.55 -24.85
CA GLU A 65 -10.56 -6.54 -25.59
C GLU A 65 -11.04 -7.66 -24.68
N VAL A 66 -12.18 -8.26 -25.02
CA VAL A 66 -12.69 -9.47 -24.35
C VAL A 66 -12.92 -10.57 -25.37
N LYS A 67 -12.57 -11.81 -25.00
CA LYS A 67 -12.81 -12.98 -25.86
C LYS A 67 -14.26 -13.41 -25.72
N ARG A 68 -15.00 -13.53 -26.83
CA ARG A 68 -16.30 -14.20 -26.79
C ARG A 68 -16.08 -15.71 -26.61
N LEU A 69 -16.82 -16.32 -25.68
CA LEU A 69 -16.76 -17.77 -25.43
C LEU A 69 -17.21 -18.61 -26.64
N PHE A 70 -18.07 -18.07 -27.51
CA PHE A 70 -18.74 -18.84 -28.58
C PHE A 70 -18.12 -18.70 -29.97
N ARG A 71 -17.35 -17.64 -30.21
CA ARG A 71 -16.59 -17.44 -31.44
C ARG A 71 -15.25 -16.90 -30.98
N ARG A 72 -14.13 -17.51 -31.38
CA ARG A 72 -12.74 -17.13 -31.02
C ARG A 72 -12.34 -15.74 -31.53
N GLU A 73 -13.26 -14.80 -31.50
CA GLU A 73 -13.17 -13.44 -31.97
C GLU A 73 -12.96 -12.54 -30.75
N ARG A 74 -11.95 -11.68 -30.83
CA ARG A 74 -11.71 -10.65 -29.83
C ARG A 74 -12.62 -9.49 -30.18
N ILE A 75 -13.47 -9.12 -29.23
CA ILE A 75 -14.30 -7.93 -29.37
C ILE A 75 -13.72 -6.84 -28.50
N THR A 76 -13.81 -5.60 -28.99
CA THR A 76 -13.48 -4.43 -28.20
C THR A 76 -14.32 -4.41 -26.92
N CYS A 77 -13.67 -4.20 -25.78
CA CYS A 77 -14.36 -4.19 -24.50
C CYS A 77 -15.40 -3.04 -24.50
N PRO A 78 -16.69 -3.33 -24.25
CA PRO A 78 -17.74 -2.32 -24.31
C PRO A 78 -17.63 -1.28 -23.19
N TYR A 79 -17.00 -1.65 -22.06
CA TYR A 79 -16.87 -0.77 -20.89
C TYR A 79 -15.78 0.29 -21.05
N CYS A 80 -14.60 -0.10 -21.55
CA CYS A 80 -13.49 0.83 -21.77
C CYS A 80 -13.34 1.24 -23.24
N ARG A 81 -14.22 0.78 -24.13
CA ARG A 81 -14.20 1.06 -25.58
C ARG A 81 -12.84 0.80 -26.23
N GLY A 82 -12.12 -0.23 -25.79
CA GLY A 82 -10.80 -0.56 -26.35
C GLY A 82 -9.62 0.10 -25.65
N THR A 83 -9.84 1.04 -24.73
CA THR A 83 -8.73 1.74 -24.07
C THR A 83 -8.03 0.90 -23.01
N GLY A 84 -8.69 -0.10 -22.45
CA GLY A 84 -8.17 -0.89 -21.31
C GLY A 84 -8.21 -0.15 -19.97
N ILE A 85 -8.58 1.12 -19.97
CA ILE A 85 -8.45 2.03 -18.83
C ILE A 85 -9.77 2.16 -18.07
N CYS A 86 -9.70 2.35 -16.75
CA CYS A 86 -10.86 2.67 -15.93
C CYS A 86 -11.39 4.07 -16.28
N SER A 87 -12.63 4.14 -16.76
CA SER A 87 -13.32 5.37 -17.18
C SER A 87 -13.54 6.36 -16.03
N HIS A 88 -13.61 5.87 -14.79
CA HIS A 88 -13.92 6.70 -13.62
C HIS A 88 -12.71 7.46 -13.06
N CYS A 89 -11.51 6.88 -13.15
CA CYS A 89 -10.27 7.57 -12.79
C CYS A 89 -9.45 8.01 -14.01
N GLY A 90 -9.87 7.66 -15.23
CA GLY A 90 -9.11 7.94 -16.44
C GLY A 90 -7.74 7.26 -16.47
N GLY A 91 -7.57 6.16 -15.74
CA GLY A 91 -6.33 5.39 -15.70
C GLY A 91 -5.33 5.79 -14.63
N THR A 92 -5.64 6.81 -13.84
CA THR A 92 -4.75 7.24 -12.75
C THR A 92 -4.78 6.28 -11.56
N GLY A 93 -5.82 5.45 -11.43
CA GLY A 93 -6.06 4.65 -10.23
C GLY A 93 -6.62 5.46 -9.06
N GLU A 94 -6.84 6.76 -9.23
CA GLU A 94 -7.15 7.70 -8.16
C GLU A 94 -8.53 8.32 -8.36
N SER A 95 -9.36 8.35 -7.30
CA SER A 95 -10.62 9.09 -7.33
C SER A 95 -10.35 10.57 -7.17
N ARG A 96 -10.69 11.38 -8.18
CA ARG A 96 -10.88 12.83 -8.00
C ARG A 96 -12.10 13.06 -7.11
N THR A 97 -11.88 13.11 -5.80
CA THR A 97 -12.77 13.83 -4.89
C THR A 97 -12.76 15.28 -5.34
N THR A 98 -13.85 15.66 -6.02
CA THR A 98 -14.20 17.06 -6.27
C THR A 98 -14.84 17.64 -5.04
#